data_AF-A0A486W219-F1
#
_entry.id   AF-A0A486W219-F1
#
_cell.length_a   1.000
_cell.length_b   1.000
_cell.length_c   1.000
_cell.angle_alpha   90.00
_cell.angle_beta   90.00
_cell.angle_gamma   90.00
#
_symmetry.space_group_name_H-M   'P 1'
#
loop_
_entity.id
_entity.type
_entity.pdbx_description
1 polymer ?
#
loop_
_entity_poly.entity_id
_entity_poly.type
_entity_poly.pdbx_seq_one_letter_code
_entity_poly.pdbx_strand_id
1 'polypeptide(L)' 'MDGLKGFPDAINSVYPQTHIQLCIIHMVRNSLKYVAWKDYKAVTSGLKTVY' A
#
# COMPACT_ATOMS: atom_id res chain seq x y z
N MET A 1 7.88 -4.96 2.30
CA MET A 1 8.38 -3.62 2.64
C MET A 1 7.31 -2.87 3.43
N ASP A 2 6.07 -2.93 2.95
CA ASP A 2 4.91 -2.32 3.60
C ASP A 2 4.57 -2.98 4.94
N GLY A 3 4.48 -2.17 5.99
CA GLY A 3 4.08 -2.63 7.32
C GLY A 3 5.19 -3.27 8.17
N LEU A 4 6.44 -3.32 7.68
CA LEU A 4 7.55 -3.80 8.50
C LEU A 4 7.98 -2.72 9.49
N LYS A 5 7.71 -2.98 10.78
CA LYS A 5 8.07 -2.07 11.87
C LYS A 5 9.59 -1.83 11.89
N GLY A 6 10.00 -0.57 11.96
CA GLY A 6 11.42 -0.16 12.01
C GLY A 6 12.17 -0.21 10.67
N PHE A 7 11.54 -0.70 9.60
CA PHE A 7 12.19 -0.78 8.30
C PHE A 7 12.40 0.60 7.64
N PRO A 8 11.43 1.54 7.68
CA PRO A 8 11.65 2.91 7.20
C PRO A 8 12.77 3.62 7.96
N ASP A 9 12.85 3.42 9.27
CA ASP A 9 13.90 4.01 10.12
C ASP A 9 15.29 3.48 9.76
N ALA A 10 15.41 2.18 9.48
CA ALA A 10 16.66 1.56 9.04
C ALA A 10 17.10 2.05 7.65
N ILE A 11 16.16 2.35 6.74
CA ILE A 11 16.51 2.91 5.43
C ILE A 11 16.98 4.35 5.57
N ASN A 12 16.27 5.17 6.36
CA ASN A 12 16.63 6.57 6.57
C ASN A 12 18.00 6.74 7.25
N SER A 13 18.42 5.78 8.08
CA SER A 13 19.74 5.85 8.73
C SER A 13 20.90 5.62 7.76
N VAL A 14 20.70 4.83 6.69
CA VAL A 14 21.74 4.50 5.70
C VAL A 14 21.62 5.37 4.44
N TYR A 15 20.39 5.70 4.02
CA TYR A 15 20.09 6.45 2.81
C TYR A 15 19.12 7.61 3.10
N PRO A 16 19.61 8.70 3.72
CA PRO A 16 18.76 9.80 4.22
C PRO A 16 18.11 10.65 3.12
N GLN A 17 18.48 10.47 1.85
CA GLN A 17 17.91 11.20 0.71
C GLN A 17 16.91 10.35 -0.09
N THR A 18 16.68 9.10 0.32
CA THR A 18 15.76 8.20 -0.37
C THR A 18 14.31 8.54 -0.03
N HIS A 19 13.48 8.72 -1.05
CA HIS A 19 12.05 8.84 -0.86
C HIS A 19 11.43 7.46 -0.61
N ILE A 20 10.89 7.24 0.59
CA ILE A 20 10.25 5.98 0.96
C ILE A 20 8.79 6.02 0.48
N GLN A 21 8.47 5.20 -0.53
CA GLN A 21 7.12 5.03 -1.05
C GLN A 21 6.54 3.68 -0.60
N LEU A 22 5.30 3.68 -0.12
CA LEU A 22 4.56 2.44 0.14
C LEU A 22 4.13 1.80 -1.19
N CYS A 23 4.22 0.48 -1.28
CA CYS A 23 3.82 -0.29 -2.45
C CYS A 23 2.30 -0.23 -2.62
N ILE A 24 1.89 0.43 -3.69
CA ILE A 24 0.49 0.56 -4.09
C ILE A 24 -0.20 -0.80 -4.21
N ILE A 25 0.50 -1.83 -4.72
CA ILE A 25 -0.07 -3.19 -4.84
C ILE A 25 -0.43 -3.77 -3.48
N HIS A 26 0.42 -3.59 -2.46
CA HIS A 26 0.11 -4.05 -1.11
C HIS A 26 -1.05 -3.26 -0.50
N MET A 27 -1.12 -1.94 -0.75
CA MET A 27 -2.25 -1.12 -0.28
C MET A 27 -3.57 -1.53 -0.92
N VAL A 28 -3.61 -1.71 -2.25
CA VAL A 28 -4.82 -2.16 -2.98
C VAL A 28 -5.27 -3.52 -2.48
N ARG A 29 -4.35 -4.49 -2.33
CA ARG A 29 -4.68 -5.83 -1.81
C ARG A 29 -5.19 -5.79 -0.36
N ASN A 30 -4.58 -4.96 0.49
CA ASN A 30 -5.02 -4.80 1.87
C ASN A 30 -6.44 -4.21 1.95
N SER A 31 -6.76 -3.21 1.14
CA SER A 31 -8.10 -2.61 1.08
C SER A 31 -9.16 -3.59 0.58
N LEU A 32 -8.83 -4.42 -0.40
CA LEU A 32 -9.77 -5.40 -0.96
C LEU A 32 -10.03 -6.61 -0.06
N LYS A 33 -9.18 -6.87 0.95
CA LYS A 33 -9.31 -8.01 1.88
C LYS A 33 -10.67 -8.05 2.61
N TYR A 34 -11.28 -6.90 2.84
CA TYR A 34 -12.52 -6.75 3.60
C TYR A 34 -13.76 -6.59 2.69
N VAL A 35 -13.57 -6.66 1.38
CA VAL A 35 -14.63 -6.43 0.39
C VAL A 35 -15.26 -7.75 -0.01
N ALA A 36 -16.58 -7.84 0.12
CA ALA A 36 -17.32 -8.99 -0.37
C ALA A 36 -17.20 -9.09 -1.90
N TRP A 37 -17.17 -10.32 -2.44
CA TRP A 37 -17.01 -10.55 -3.88
C TRP A 37 -18.03 -9.79 -4.75
N LYS A 38 -19.27 -9.68 -4.27
CA LYS A 38 -20.35 -8.93 -4.94
C LYS A 38 -20.00 -7.46 -5.20
N ASP A 39 -19.21 -6.84 -4.31
CA ASP A 39 -18.86 -5.42 -4.37
C ASP A 39 -17.46 -5.20 -4.99
N TYR A 40 -16.70 -6.28 -5.24
CA TYR A 40 -15.31 -6.23 -5.70
C TYR A 40 -15.13 -5.35 -6.94
N LYS A 41 -15.98 -5.51 -7.95
CA LYS A 41 -15.89 -4.75 -9.21
C LYS A 41 -16.17 -3.26 -9.01
N ALA A 42 -17.15 -2.91 -8.17
CA ALA A 42 -17.49 -1.53 -7.87
C ALA A 42 -16.36 -0.85 -7.09
N VAL A 43 -15.85 -1.53 -6.05
CA VAL A 43 -14.77 -1.00 -5.21
C VAL A 43 -13.46 -0.86 -6.00
N THR A 44 -13.07 -1.87 -6.78
CA THR A 44 -11.83 -1.80 -7.59
C THR A 44 -11.86 -0.68 -8.63
N SER A 45 -13.02 -0.40 -9.23
CA SER A 45 -13.19 0.74 -10.14
C SER A 45 -12.93 2.07 -9.44
N GLY A 46 -13.37 2.23 -8.20
CA GLY A 46 -13.09 3.41 -7.38
C GLY A 46 -11.64 3.48 -6.91
N LEU A 47 -11.02 2.35 -6.55
CA LEU A 47 -9.61 2.34 -6.12
C LEU A 47 -8.66 2.83 -7.22
N LYS A 48 -8.99 2.61 -8.51
CA LYS A 48 -8.20 3.11 -9.65
C LYS A 48 -8.13 4.64 -9.73
N THR A 49 -9.07 5.37 -9.13
CA THR A 49 -9.04 6.85 -9.14
C THR A 49 -8.24 7.43 -7.98
N VAL A 50 -7.86 6.59 -6.99
CA VAL A 50 -7.18 7.02 -5.76
C VAL A 50 -5.69 6.62 -5.78
N TYR A 51 -5.38 5.47 -6.39
CA TYR A 51 -4.03 4.94 -6.55
C TYR A 51 -3.54 5.09 -7.99
#